data_AF-M5RL18-F1
#
_entry.id   AF-M5RL18-F1
#
_cell.length_a   1.000
_cell.length_b   1.000
_cell.length_c   1.000
_cell.angle_alpha   90.00
_cell.angle_beta   90.00
_cell.angle_gamma   90.00
#
_symmetry.space_group_name_H-M   'P 1'
#
loop_
_entity.id
_entity.type
_entity.pdbx_description
1 polymer ?
#
loop_
_entity_poly.entity_id
_entity_poly.type
_entity_poly.pdbx_seq_one_letter_code
_entity_poly.pdbx_strand_id
1 'polypeptide(L)'
;MYWGYAGDGFSPTEELYHTRKDPLELVNLAKNPEYSEALKSMQAGYDQAVEAWKQDAVPYHRYQDYGVIFDRHTPWEEKAKRMRRGKGRE
;
A
#
# COMPACT_ATOMS: atom_id res chain seq x y z
N MET A 1 -0.39 -7.71 -0.06
CA MET A 1 0.02 -6.52 0.71
C MET A 1 0.85 -5.69 -0.24
N TYR A 2 0.46 -4.43 -0.41
CA TYR A 2 1.17 -3.52 -1.28
C TYR A 2 2.06 -2.59 -0.45
N TRP A 3 3.37 -2.82 -0.49
CA TRP A 3 4.35 -1.91 0.09
C TRP A 3 4.69 -0.81 -0.91
N GLY A 4 3.95 0.30 -0.84
CA GLY A 4 4.04 1.41 -1.81
C GLY A 4 5.21 2.37 -1.64
N TYR A 5 6.16 2.10 -0.74
CA TYR A 5 7.29 2.98 -0.46
C TYR A 5 8.44 2.76 -1.45
N ALA A 6 8.92 3.84 -2.08
CA ALA A 6 10.05 3.81 -3.02
C ALA A 6 11.12 4.87 -2.73
N GLY A 7 11.17 5.35 -1.48
CA GLY A 7 12.24 6.26 -1.05
C GLY A 7 13.55 5.51 -0.84
N ASP A 8 14.66 6.23 -0.73
CA ASP A 8 15.92 5.71 -0.19
C ASP A 8 16.44 4.42 -0.86
N GLY A 9 16.24 4.28 -2.18
CA GLY A 9 16.70 3.13 -2.97
C GLY A 9 15.79 1.90 -2.91
N PHE A 10 14.66 1.98 -2.20
CA PHE A 10 13.64 0.94 -2.19
C PHE A 10 12.77 0.98 -3.45
N SER A 11 12.15 -0.15 -3.77
CA SER A 11 11.16 -0.28 -4.83
C SER A 11 9.82 -0.70 -4.27
N PRO A 12 8.68 -0.19 -4.80
CA PRO A 12 7.38 -0.69 -4.41
C PRO A 12 7.29 -2.19 -4.62
N THR A 13 6.76 -2.91 -3.65
CA THR A 13 6.71 -4.36 -3.67
C THR A 13 5.31 -4.85 -3.36
N GLU A 14 4.80 -5.75 -4.19
CA GLU A 14 3.58 -6.51 -3.89
C GLU A 14 3.97 -7.85 -3.26
N GLU A 15 3.32 -8.18 -2.15
CA GLU A 15 3.63 -9.35 -1.35
C GLU A 15 2.37 -10.17 -1.08
N LEU A 16 2.45 -11.49 -1.23
CA LEU A 16 1.36 -12.40 -0.92
C LEU A 16 1.94 -13.63 -0.22
N TYR A 17 1.41 -13.94 0.96
CA TYR A 17 1.89 -15.08 1.77
C TYR A 17 0.75 -16.01 2.13
N HIS A 18 1.04 -17.30 2.16
CA HIS A 18 0.11 -18.32 2.62
C HIS A 18 0.39 -18.64 4.09
N THR A 19 -0.04 -17.79 5.00
CA THR A 19 0.30 -17.84 6.44
C THR A 19 0.09 -19.21 7.12
N ARG A 20 -0.92 -19.99 6.71
CA ARG A 20 -1.13 -21.36 7.25
C ARG A 20 -0.03 -22.36 6.85
N LYS A 21 0.53 -22.23 5.63
CA LYS A 21 1.57 -23.12 5.08
C LYS A 21 2.97 -22.54 5.29
N ASP A 22 3.06 -21.22 5.39
CA ASP A 22 4.28 -20.45 5.60
C ASP A 22 4.02 -19.38 6.68
N PRO A 23 4.01 -19.78 7.98
CA PRO A 23 3.74 -18.86 9.09
C PRO A 23 4.79 -17.77 9.29
N LEU A 24 5.97 -17.95 8.69
CA LEU A 24 7.08 -17.01 8.77
C LEU A 24 7.16 -16.09 7.54
N GLU A 25 6.23 -16.22 6.58
CA GLU A 25 6.11 -15.34 5.42
C GLU A 25 7.42 -15.23 4.61
N LEU A 26 8.12 -16.35 4.45
CA LEU A 26 9.42 -16.40 3.78
C LEU A 26 9.29 -16.50 2.26
N VAL A 27 8.14 -16.95 1.75
CA VAL A 27 7.92 -17.17 0.32
C VAL A 27 6.86 -16.21 -0.22
N ASN A 28 7.30 -15.15 -0.89
CA ASN A 28 6.39 -14.22 -1.58
C ASN A 28 5.79 -14.88 -2.83
N LEU A 29 4.47 -15.09 -2.81
CA LEU A 29 3.66 -15.71 -3.85
C LEU A 29 3.07 -14.71 -4.85
N ALA A 30 3.33 -13.41 -4.73
CA ALA A 30 2.70 -12.38 -5.57
C ALA A 30 2.97 -12.54 -7.08
N LYS A 31 4.08 -13.20 -7.45
CA LYS A 31 4.43 -13.52 -8.85
C LYS A 31 4.10 -14.96 -9.25
N ASN A 32 3.54 -15.76 -8.35
CA ASN A 32 3.18 -17.15 -8.64
C ASN A 32 1.81 -17.19 -9.36
N PRO A 33 1.73 -17.69 -10.61
CA PRO A 33 0.49 -17.69 -11.38
C PRO A 33 -0.63 -18.53 -10.74
N GLU A 34 -0.30 -19.57 -9.97
CA GLU A 34 -1.27 -20.41 -9.26
C GLU A 34 -2.08 -19.63 -8.21
N TYR A 35 -1.50 -18.54 -7.69
CA TYR A 35 -2.11 -17.69 -6.67
C TYR A 35 -2.70 -16.39 -7.24
N SER A 36 -2.79 -16.25 -8.55
CA SER A 36 -3.26 -15.03 -9.22
C SER A 36 -4.67 -14.61 -8.81
N GLU A 37 -5.60 -15.55 -8.67
CA GLU A 37 -6.97 -15.25 -8.21
C GLU A 37 -7.03 -14.84 -6.74
N ALA A 38 -6.19 -15.44 -5.89
CA ALA A 38 -6.04 -15.02 -4.49
C ALA A 38 -5.45 -13.60 -4.43
N LEU A 39 -4.45 -13.30 -5.25
CA LEU A 39 -3.85 -11.97 -5.34
C LEU A 39 -4.88 -10.91 -5.74
N LYS A 40 -5.67 -11.17 -6.80
CA LYS A 40 -6.74 -10.25 -7.25
C LYS A 40 -7.77 -10.01 -6.14
N SER A 41 -8.14 -11.06 -5.42
CA SER A 41 -9.09 -10.94 -4.30
C SER A 41 -8.53 -10.06 -3.17
N MET A 42 -7.24 -10.20 -2.84
CA MET A 42 -6.57 -9.36 -1.85
C MET A 42 -6.40 -7.91 -2.33
N GLN A 43 -6.09 -7.70 -3.60
CA GLN A 43 -6.03 -6.36 -4.20
C GLN A 43 -7.39 -5.66 -4.14
N ALA A 44 -8.48 -6.37 -4.45
CA ALA A 44 -9.83 -5.79 -4.38
C ALA A 44 -10.20 -5.37 -2.94
N GLY A 45 -9.90 -6.19 -1.95
CA GLY A 45 -10.13 -5.84 -0.55
C GLY A 45 -9.28 -4.65 -0.08
N TYR A 46 -8.01 -4.61 -0.49
CA TYR A 46 -7.11 -3.49 -0.22
C TYR A 46 -7.63 -2.18 -0.86
N ASP A 47 -8.00 -2.22 -2.13
CA ASP A 47 -8.50 -1.05 -2.86
C ASP A 47 -9.79 -0.52 -2.24
N GLN A 48 -10.69 -1.40 -1.82
CA GLN A 48 -11.92 -1.02 -1.13
C GLN A 48 -11.61 -0.32 0.21
N ALA A 49 -10.64 -0.82 0.97
CA ALA A 49 -10.24 -0.21 2.24
C ALA A 49 -9.61 1.18 2.03
N VAL A 50 -8.79 1.35 0.98
CA VAL A 50 -8.20 2.65 0.63
C VAL A 50 -9.29 3.63 0.17
N GLU A 51 -10.29 3.16 -0.58
CA GLU A 51 -11.41 4.00 -1.00
C GLU A 51 -12.27 4.45 0.18
N ALA A 52 -12.59 3.55 1.11
CA ALA A 52 -13.26 3.90 2.35
C ALA A 52 -12.44 4.94 3.14
N TRP A 53 -11.11 4.78 3.21
CA TRP A 53 -10.24 5.77 3.84
C TRP A 53 -10.36 7.15 3.19
N LYS A 54 -10.38 7.24 1.85
CA LYS A 54 -10.53 8.52 1.14
C LYS A 54 -11.85 9.23 1.49
N GLN A 55 -12.90 8.46 1.77
CA GLN A 55 -14.24 8.97 2.06
C GLN A 55 -14.42 9.33 3.55
N ASP A 56 -13.92 8.49 4.45
CA ASP A 56 -14.22 8.54 5.88
C ASP A 56 -13.10 9.15 6.73
N ALA A 57 -11.94 9.44 6.15
CA ALA A 57 -10.84 10.05 6.89
C ALA A 57 -11.22 11.41 7.48
N VAL A 58 -10.99 11.56 8.78
CA VAL A 58 -11.21 12.81 9.50
C VAL A 58 -10.42 13.97 8.89
N PRO A 59 -10.97 15.21 8.89
CA PRO A 59 -10.40 16.30 8.09
C PRO A 59 -9.20 17.01 8.71
N TYR A 60 -8.75 16.56 9.88
CA TYR A 60 -7.64 17.13 10.63
C TYR A 60 -6.40 16.24 10.57
N HIS A 61 -5.25 16.75 11.01
CA HIS A 61 -3.97 16.03 11.03
C HIS A 61 -3.58 15.31 9.72
N ARG A 62 -4.20 15.72 8.60
CA ARG A 62 -3.92 15.26 7.24
C ARG A 62 -4.17 13.77 7.02
N TYR A 63 -5.13 13.18 7.73
CA TYR A 63 -5.48 11.78 7.52
C TYR A 63 -5.91 11.48 6.07
N GLN A 64 -6.43 12.46 5.33
CA GLN A 64 -6.81 12.29 3.93
C GLN A 64 -5.60 12.08 3.00
N ASP A 65 -4.40 12.56 3.37
CA ASP A 65 -3.20 12.34 2.55
C ASP A 65 -2.84 10.84 2.47
N TYR A 66 -3.24 10.03 3.47
CA TYR A 66 -3.05 8.58 3.45
C TYR A 66 -3.87 7.87 2.37
N GLY A 67 -4.99 8.44 1.95
CA GLY A 67 -5.76 7.94 0.80
C GLY A 67 -4.97 8.00 -0.51
N VAL A 68 -4.01 8.93 -0.64
CA VAL A 68 -3.10 9.05 -1.78
C VAL A 68 -1.83 8.19 -1.58
N ILE A 69 -1.29 8.18 -0.36
CA ILE A 69 -0.09 7.41 -0.01
C ILE A 69 -0.30 5.91 -0.21
N PHE A 70 -1.46 5.38 0.23
CA PHE A 70 -1.75 3.95 0.17
C PHE A 70 -2.36 3.51 -1.17
N ASP A 71 -2.80 4.43 -2.02
CA ASP A 71 -3.31 4.09 -3.34
C ASP A 71 -2.21 3.44 -4.20
N ARG A 72 -2.41 2.18 -4.61
CA ARG A 72 -1.43 1.41 -5.37
C ARG A 72 -1.18 1.93 -6.79
N HIS A 73 -2.10 2.75 -7.31
CA HIS A 73 -2.00 3.35 -8.65
C HIS A 73 -1.38 4.74 -8.63
N THR A 74 -1.19 5.33 -7.44
CA THR A 74 -0.54 6.63 -7.33
C THR A 74 0.98 6.50 -7.54
N PRO A 75 1.59 7.29 -8.44
CA PRO A 75 3.04 7.32 -8.62
C PRO A 75 3.78 7.73 -7.35
N TRP A 76 5.00 7.21 -7.17
CA TRP A 76 5.80 7.48 -5.98
C TRP A 76 6.06 8.98 -5.76
N GLU A 77 6.25 9.75 -6.82
CA GLU A 77 6.54 11.19 -6.75
C GLU A 77 5.41 11.96 -6.07
N GLU A 78 4.16 11.57 -6.32
CA GLU A 78 3.00 12.17 -5.67
C GLU A 78 2.91 11.73 -4.19
N LYS A 79 3.14 10.45 -3.91
CA LYS A 79 3.21 9.94 -2.53
C LYS A 79 4.27 10.67 -1.70
N ALA A 80 5.47 10.84 -2.27
CA ALA A 80 6.60 11.50 -1.64
C ALA A 80 6.29 12.97 -1.29
N LYS A 81 5.61 13.71 -2.17
CA LYS A 81 5.17 15.09 -1.88
C LYS A 81 4.26 15.15 -0.66
N ARG A 82 3.29 14.22 -0.57
CA ARG A 82 2.37 14.13 0.58
C ARG A 82 3.11 13.78 1.87
N MET A 83 4.07 12.87 1.84
CA MET A 83 4.89 12.54 3.01
C MET A 83 5.79 13.69 3.47
N ARG A 84 6.43 14.42 2.53
CA ARG A 84 7.43 15.46 2.85
C ARG A 84 6.85 16.78 3.33
N ARG A 85 5.59 17.08 3.04
CA ARG A 85 4.92 18.35 3.39
C ARG A 85 4.81 18.61 4.90
N GLY A 86 5.20 17.66 5.78
CA GLY A 86 5.25 17.84 7.23
C GLY A 86 6.59 18.31 7.80
N LYS A 87 7.67 18.39 6.99
CA LYS A 87 9.04 18.68 7.46
C LYS A 87 9.42 20.17 7.54
N GLY A 88 8.43 21.07 7.48
CA GLY A 88 8.62 22.53 7.58
C GLY A 88 7.82 23.12 8.74
N ARG A 89 8.34 22.98 9.96
CA ARG A 89 8.01 23.81 11.12
C ARG A 89 9.31 24.02 11.89
N GLU A 90 10.07 25.01 11.44
CA GLU A 90 10.97 25.82 12.27
C GLU A 90 10.31 27.20 12.43
#